data_AF-A0A960HMQ9-F1
#
_entry.id   AF-A0A960HMQ9-F1
#
_cell.length_a   1.000
_cell.length_b   1.000
_cell.length_c   1.000
_cell.angle_alpha   90.00
_cell.angle_beta   90.00
_cell.angle_gamma   90.00
#
_symmetry.space_group_name_H-M   'P 1'
#
loop_
_entity.id
_entity.type
_entity.pdbx_description
1 polymer ?
#
loop_
_entity_poly.entity_id
_entity_poly.type
_entity_poly.pdbx_seq_one_letter_code
_entity_poly.pdbx_strand_id
1 'polypeptide(L)'
;VYGSTKAGLDAFAQGLGDRLAGTGARVMVVRPGFVRTSMTEGMPDGPMATTADAVADDIVTGLRRGAHTVWSPGKLRWVFAVLKLLPRPLWRLIAARR
;
A
#
# COMPACT_ATOMS: atom_id res chain seq x y z
N VAL A 1 -7.12 13.59 -6.73
CA VAL A 1 -7.79 12.60 -7.62
C VAL A 1 -7.12 11.23 -7.54
N TYR A 2 -5.83 11.08 -7.86
CA TYR A 2 -5.14 9.76 -7.78
C TYR A 2 -5.31 9.05 -6.42
N GLY A 3 -5.04 9.77 -5.31
CA GLY A 3 -5.11 9.19 -3.96
C GLY A 3 -6.51 8.71 -3.56
N SER A 4 -7.56 9.47 -3.89
CA SER A 4 -8.94 9.07 -3.61
C SER A 4 -9.36 7.84 -4.42
N THR A 5 -8.92 7.74 -5.69
CA THR A 5 -9.17 6.55 -6.52
C THR A 5 -8.49 5.32 -5.95
N LYS A 6 -7.22 5.42 -5.53
CA LYS A 6 -6.51 4.28 -4.92
C LYS A 6 -7.09 3.86 -3.58
N ALA A 7 -7.53 4.82 -2.75
CA ALA A 7 -8.23 4.51 -1.50
C ALA A 7 -9.59 3.82 -1.73
N GLY A 8 -10.37 4.28 -2.73
CA GLY A 8 -11.63 3.64 -3.10
C GLY A 8 -11.43 2.21 -3.61
N LEU A 9 -10.43 2.00 -4.46
CA LEU A 9 -10.07 0.67 -4.95
C LEU A 9 -9.63 -0.27 -3.82
N ASP A 10 -8.85 0.24 -2.88
CA ASP A 10 -8.39 -0.50 -1.69
C ASP A 10 -9.57 -0.98 -0.83
N ALA A 11 -10.53 -0.09 -0.55
CA ALA A 11 -11.74 -0.42 0.20
C ALA A 11 -12.63 -1.42 -0.54
N PHE A 12 -12.83 -1.22 -1.84
CA PHE A 12 -13.59 -2.14 -2.69
C PHE A 12 -12.98 -3.54 -2.69
N ALA A 13 -11.66 -3.66 -2.88
CA ALA A 13 -10.99 -4.95 -2.94
C ALA A 13 -11.05 -5.71 -1.61
N GLN A 14 -10.97 -5.00 -0.47
CA GLN A 14 -11.19 -5.61 0.86
C GLN A 14 -12.61 -6.18 0.99
N GLY A 15 -13.64 -5.38 0.66
CA GLY A 15 -15.03 -5.86 0.71
C GLY A 15 -15.31 -7.01 -0.26
N LEU A 16 -14.68 -7.01 -1.44
CA LEU A 16 -14.76 -8.14 -2.38
C LEU A 16 -14.11 -9.40 -1.81
N GLY A 17 -12.95 -9.27 -1.16
CA GLY A 17 -12.28 -10.38 -0.47
C GLY A 17 -13.18 -11.01 0.60
N ASP A 18 -13.81 -10.18 1.44
CA ASP A 18 -14.74 -10.63 2.47
C ASP A 18 -15.94 -11.36 1.87
N ARG A 19 -16.49 -10.85 0.76
CA ARG A 19 -17.64 -11.46 0.07
C ARG A 19 -17.33 -12.82 -0.55
N LEU A 20 -16.07 -13.06 -0.91
CA LEU A 20 -15.55 -14.30 -1.50
C LEU A 20 -15.06 -15.32 -0.45
N ALA A 21 -15.09 -14.98 0.84
CA ALA A 21 -14.68 -15.90 1.90
C ALA A 21 -15.46 -17.23 1.80
N GLY A 22 -14.73 -18.35 1.82
CA GLY A 22 -15.30 -19.70 1.69
C GLY A 22 -15.54 -20.19 0.26
N THR A 23 -15.41 -19.34 -0.77
CA THR A 23 -15.63 -19.72 -2.18
C THR A 23 -14.43 -20.41 -2.84
N GLY A 24 -13.25 -20.38 -2.20
CA GLY A 24 -11.98 -20.81 -2.78
C GLY A 24 -11.25 -19.73 -3.60
N ALA A 25 -11.96 -18.68 -4.03
CA ALA A 25 -11.33 -17.49 -4.62
C ALA A 25 -10.72 -16.58 -3.53
N ARG A 26 -9.64 -15.86 -3.87
CA ARG A 26 -8.93 -14.95 -2.95
C ARG A 26 -8.62 -13.63 -3.64
N VAL A 27 -8.72 -12.55 -2.87
CA VAL A 27 -8.29 -11.21 -3.28
C VAL A 27 -7.09 -10.82 -2.41
N MET A 28 -6.01 -10.37 -3.05
CA MET A 28 -4.84 -9.85 -2.37
C MET A 28 -4.63 -8.38 -2.77
N VAL A 29 -4.52 -7.51 -1.78
CA VAL A 29 -4.27 -6.07 -1.99
C VAL A 29 -2.80 -5.76 -1.78
N VAL A 30 -2.17 -5.11 -2.76
CA VAL A 30 -0.76 -4.71 -2.70
C VAL A 30 -0.67 -3.21 -2.48
N ARG A 31 0.04 -2.80 -1.44
CA ARG A 31 0.24 -1.41 -1.01
C ARG A 31 1.72 -1.06 -1.08
N PRO A 32 2.24 -0.72 -2.27
CA PRO A 32 3.62 -0.31 -2.41
C PRO A 32 3.84 1.13 -1.95
N GLY A 33 5.07 1.43 -1.54
CA GLY A 33 5.57 2.79 -1.37
C GLY A 33 5.94 3.42 -2.70
N PHE A 34 6.91 4.33 -2.68
CA PHE A 34 7.50 4.86 -3.89
C PHE A 34 8.30 3.76 -4.60
N VAL A 35 8.05 3.53 -5.90
CA VAL A 35 8.71 2.47 -6.67
C VAL A 35 9.48 3.12 -7.80
N ARG A 36 10.78 2.84 -7.89
CA ARG A 36 11.62 3.28 -9.01
C ARG A 36 11.23 2.50 -10.26
N THR A 37 10.56 3.20 -11.17
CA THR A 37 10.08 2.71 -12.47
C THR A 37 10.33 3.78 -13.53
N SER A 38 10.15 3.45 -14.81
CA SER A 38 10.15 4.43 -15.89
C SER A 38 9.15 5.56 -15.66
N MET A 39 8.01 5.29 -15.04
CA MET A 39 6.98 6.30 -14.72
C MET A 39 7.44 7.32 -13.67
N THR A 40 8.40 6.95 -12.81
CA THR A 40 8.90 7.81 -11.71
C THR A 40 10.31 8.32 -11.97
N GLU A 41 10.84 8.10 -13.18
CA GLU A 41 12.16 8.56 -13.56
C GLU A 41 12.24 10.09 -13.50
N GLY A 42 13.35 10.62 -12.96
CA GLY A 42 13.54 12.05 -12.73
C GLY A 42 12.75 12.64 -11.55
N MET A 43 11.91 11.86 -10.86
CA MET A 43 11.27 12.29 -9.62
C MET A 43 12.20 12.04 -8.43
N PRO A 44 12.23 12.92 -7.41
CA PRO A 44 12.96 12.64 -6.18
C PRO A 44 12.34 11.44 -5.47
N ASP A 45 13.19 10.57 -4.94
CA ASP A 45 12.75 9.38 -4.22
C ASP A 45 11.82 9.75 -3.06
N GLY A 46 10.65 9.10 -3.04
CA GLY A 46 9.77 9.16 -1.89
C GLY A 46 10.35 8.41 -0.68
N PRO A 47 9.84 8.66 0.54
CA PRO A 47 10.25 7.92 1.73
C PRO A 47 10.12 6.41 1.51
N MET A 48 11.18 5.68 1.86
CA MET A 48 11.24 4.23 1.72
C MET A 48 11.04 3.73 0.27
N ALA A 49 11.61 4.46 -0.69
CA ALA A 49 11.66 4.06 -2.10
C ALA A 49 12.21 2.62 -2.28
N THR A 50 11.58 1.87 -3.17
CA THR A 50 11.89 0.47 -3.50
C THR A 50 12.02 0.29 -5.02
N THR A 51 12.36 -0.92 -5.48
CA THR A 51 12.44 -1.28 -6.91
C THR A 51 11.23 -2.09 -7.35
N ALA A 52 10.94 -2.12 -8.65
CA ALA A 52 9.88 -2.95 -9.21
C ALA A 52 10.10 -4.45 -8.91
N ASP A 53 11.34 -4.93 -9.00
CA ASP A 53 11.69 -6.33 -8.70
C ASP A 53 11.42 -6.68 -7.24
N ALA A 54 11.79 -5.81 -6.29
CA ALA A 54 11.50 -6.05 -4.88
C ALA A 54 9.98 -6.09 -4.59
N VAL A 55 9.19 -5.25 -5.27
CA VAL A 55 7.73 -5.31 -5.18
C VAL A 55 7.20 -6.62 -5.76
N ALA A 56 7.75 -7.08 -6.88
CA ALA A 56 7.37 -8.36 -7.48
C ALA A 56 7.66 -9.55 -6.54
N ASP A 57 8.82 -9.56 -5.90
CA ASP A 57 9.19 -10.59 -4.91
C ASP A 57 8.25 -10.61 -3.71
N ASP A 58 7.89 -9.42 -3.19
CA ASP A 58 6.91 -9.27 -2.11
C ASP A 58 5.52 -9.79 -2.52
N ILE A 59 5.10 -9.53 -3.77
CA ILE A 59 3.83 -10.02 -4.34
C ILE A 59 3.85 -11.54 -4.43
N VAL A 60 4.89 -12.13 -5.03
CA VAL A 60 5.02 -13.59 -5.20
C VAL A 60 5.03 -14.28 -3.83
N THR A 61 5.76 -13.71 -2.87
CA THR A 61 5.78 -14.20 -1.49
C THR A 61 4.40 -14.11 -0.83
N GLY A 62 3.70 -12.99 -1.03
CA GLY A 62 2.33 -12.79 -0.52
C GLY A 62 1.34 -13.81 -1.08
N LEU A 63 1.39 -14.07 -2.38
CA LEU A 63 0.55 -15.07 -3.05
C LEU A 63 0.78 -16.48 -2.46
N ARG A 64 2.05 -16.88 -2.31
CA ARG A 64 2.43 -18.19 -1.74
C ARG A 64 1.95 -18.35 -0.30
N ARG A 65 1.99 -17.27 0.49
CA ARG A 65 1.54 -17.26 1.91
C ARG A 65 0.03 -17.11 2.08
N GLY A 66 -0.71 -16.90 0.99
CA GLY A 66 -2.14 -16.60 1.06
C GLY A 66 -2.44 -15.29 1.79
N ALA A 67 -1.55 -14.30 1.66
CA ALA A 67 -1.72 -13.01 2.30
C ALA A 67 -2.94 -12.26 1.74
N HIS A 68 -3.71 -11.62 2.61
CA HIS A 68 -4.78 -10.72 2.19
C HIS A 68 -4.25 -9.33 1.80
N THR A 69 -3.17 -8.87 2.45
CA THR A 69 -2.56 -7.57 2.19
C THR A 69 -1.05 -7.66 2.22
N VAL A 70 -0.39 -7.12 1.19
CA VAL A 70 1.06 -7.00 1.09
C VAL A 70 1.44 -5.54 1.11
N TRP A 71 2.39 -5.18 1.98
CA TRP A 71 3.02 -3.86 1.99
C TRP A 71 4.44 -4.01 1.44
N SER A 72 4.84 -3.12 0.52
CA SER A 72 6.17 -3.17 -0.08
C SER A 72 6.85 -1.80 -0.07
N PRO A 73 7.93 -1.59 0.71
CA PRO A 73 8.53 -2.56 1.63
C PRO A 73 7.65 -2.80 2.86
N GLY A 74 7.75 -3.99 3.47
CA GLY A 74 6.89 -4.42 4.59
C GLY A 74 6.84 -3.48 5.80
N LYS A 75 7.90 -2.68 6.02
CA LYS A 75 7.96 -1.64 7.06
C LYS A 75 6.88 -0.56 6.92
N LEU A 76 6.36 -0.33 5.71
CA LEU A 76 5.27 0.63 5.49
C LEU A 76 4.01 0.30 6.27
N ARG A 77 3.74 -0.98 6.53
CA ARG A 77 2.61 -1.40 7.36
C ARG A 77 2.58 -0.67 8.70
N TRP A 78 3.75 -0.58 9.35
CA TRP A 78 3.87 0.05 10.66
C TRP A 78 3.74 1.57 10.58
N VAL A 79 4.34 2.17 9.55
CA VAL A 79 4.22 3.61 9.31
C VAL A 79 2.76 3.99 9.10
N PHE A 80 2.04 3.30 8.21
CA PHE A 80 0.63 3.58 7.98
C PHE A 80 -0.28 3.25 9.17
N ALA A 81 0.07 2.24 9.99
CA ALA A 81 -0.64 1.98 11.23
C ALA A 81 -0.55 3.15 12.21
N VAL A 82 0.65 3.72 12.41
CA VAL A 82 0.87 4.91 13.26
C VAL A 82 0.14 6.12 12.69
N LEU A 83 0.26 6.35 11.37
CA LEU A 83 -0.40 7.46 10.69
C LEU A 83 -1.93 7.39 10.79
N LYS A 84 -2.52 6.19 10.82
CA LYS A 84 -3.97 5.99 11.02
C LYS A 84 -4.45 6.41 12.42
N LEU A 85 -3.59 6.30 13.42
CA LEU A 85 -3.89 6.65 14.81
C LEU A 85 -3.58 8.12 15.13
N LEU A 86 -2.93 8.83 14.21
CA LEU A 86 -2.48 10.19 14.47
C LEU A 86 -3.68 11.15 14.58
N PRO A 87 -3.81 11.91 15.69
CA PRO A 87 -4.85 12.91 15.86
C PRO A 87 -4.82 13.99 14.78
N ARG A 88 -5.99 14.52 14.44
CA ARG A 88 -6.16 15.51 13.36
C ARG A 88 -5.32 16.79 13.52
N PRO A 89 -5.10 17.35 14.73
CA PRO A 89 -4.21 18.50 14.90
C PRO A 89 -2.76 18.21 14.51
N LEU A 90 -2.23 17.05 14.90
CA LEU A 90 -0.86 16.65 14.54
C LEU A 90 -0.74 16.36 13.04
N TRP A 91 -1.77 15.78 12.44
CA TRP A 91 -1.85 15.61 10.98
C TRP A 91 -1.74 16.94 10.23
N ARG A 92 -2.45 17.98 10.69
CA ARG A 92 -2.38 19.32 10.10
C ARG A 92 -0.98 19.91 10.21
N LEU A 93 -0.31 19.71 11.35
CA LEU A 93 1.07 20.19 11.56
C LEU A 93 2.06 19.53 10.59
N ILE A 94 1.96 18.22 10.37
CA ILE A 94 2.83 17.49 9.44
C ILE A 94 2.52 17.90 7.99
N ALA A 95 1.24 18.06 7.65
CA ALA A 95 0.82 18.44 6.30
C ALA A 95 1.19 19.88 5.94
N ALA A 96 1.24 20.80 6.92
CA ALA A 96 1.60 22.20 6.73
C ALA A 96 3.11 22.44 6.61
N ARG A 97 3.95 21.44 6.93
CA ARG A 97 5.43 21.52 6.82
C ARG A 97 5.97 21.03 5.46
N ARG A 98 5.17 21.11 4.40
CA ARG A 98 5.52 20.69 3.04
C ARG A 98 5.55 21.87 2.08
#